data_AF-X1UXL5-F1
#
_entry.id   AF-X1UXL5-F1
#
_cell.length_a   1.000
_cell.length_b   1.000
_cell.length_c   1.000
_cell.angle_alpha   90.00
_cell.angle_beta   90.00
_cell.angle_gamma   90.00
#
_symmetry.space_group_name_H-M   'P 1'
#
loop_
_entity.id
_entity.type
_entity.pdbx_description
1 polymer ?
#
loop_
_entity_poly.entity_id
_entity_poly.type
_entity_poly.pdbx_seq_one_letter_code
_entity_poly.pdbx_strand_id
1 'polypeptide(L)' 'MNAYAVIFAVSVTTGFVLALLVGWAGRRLGVVDVPDGFRKVHGRSVPLLGGVAIFGAFFVSLFLAPWLTGDGRLGLYL' A
#
# COMPACT_ATOMS: atom_id res chain seq x y z
N MET A 1 0.06 -18.54 16.63
CA MET A 1 -0.08 -18.05 15.24
C MET A 1 1.29 -18.06 14.57
N ASN A 2 1.37 -18.39 13.29
CA ASN A 2 2.61 -18.19 12.52
C ASN A 2 2.82 -16.68 12.32
N ALA A 3 3.93 -16.11 12.83
CA ALA A 3 4.20 -14.68 12.75
C ALA A 3 4.19 -14.16 11.31
N TYR A 4 4.63 -14.97 10.34
CA TYR A 4 4.57 -14.63 8.93
C TYR A 4 3.14 -14.50 8.41
N ALA A 5 2.21 -15.32 8.90
CA ALA A 5 0.79 -15.21 8.53
C ALA A 5 0.17 -13.90 9.07
N VAL A 6 0.59 -13.47 10.26
CA VAL A 6 0.14 -12.19 10.85
C VAL A 6 0.69 -11.01 10.06
N ILE A 7 2.00 -10.99 9.76
CA ILE A 7 2.63 -9.95 8.95
C ILE A 7 2.01 -9.90 7.54
N PHE A 8 1.73 -11.06 6.95
CA PHE A 8 1.03 -11.15 5.66
C PHE A 8 -0.37 -10.52 5.75
N ALA A 9 -1.16 -10.88 6.77
CA ALA A 9 -2.50 -10.31 6.95
C ALA A 9 -2.44 -8.78 7.12
N VAL A 10 -1.52 -8.26 7.95
CA VAL A 10 -1.33 -6.81 8.11
C VAL A 10 -0.95 -6.15 6.78
N SER A 11 -0.05 -6.75 6.01
CA SER A 11 0.38 -6.24 4.71
C SER A 11 -0.78 -6.15 3.71
N VAL A 12 -1.58 -7.20 3.62
CA VAL A 12 -2.73 -7.26 2.71
C VAL A 12 -3.80 -6.24 3.11
N THR A 13 -4.16 -6.20 4.40
CA THR A 13 -5.17 -5.25 4.89
C THR A 13 -4.72 -3.81 4.68
N THR A 14 -3.47 -3.49 5.03
CA THR A 14 -2.92 -2.14 4.86
C THR A 14 -2.85 -1.75 3.39
N GLY A 15 -2.34 -2.63 2.54
CA GLY A 15 -2.27 -2.40 1.10
C GLY A 15 -3.65 -2.19 0.45
N PHE A 16 -4.65 -2.96 0.87
CA PHE A 16 -6.02 -2.80 0.39
C PHE A 16 -6.60 -1.44 0.79
N VAL A 17 -6.48 -1.05 2.06
CA VAL A 17 -6.95 0.26 2.55
C VAL A 17 -6.22 1.39 1.83
N LEU A 18 -4.90 1.31 1.72
CA LEU A 18 -4.10 2.32 1.01
C LEU A 18 -4.48 2.40 -0.47
N ALA A 19 -4.71 1.28 -1.15
CA ALA A 19 -5.12 1.27 -2.56
C ALA A 19 -6.44 2.04 -2.77
N LEU A 20 -7.40 1.90 -1.86
CA LEU A 20 -8.66 2.67 -1.89
C LEU A 20 -8.40 4.17 -1.65
N LEU A 21 -7.58 4.49 -0.64
CA LEU A 21 -7.26 5.88 -0.29
C LEU A 21 -6.49 6.60 -1.39
N VAL A 22 -5.41 6.00 -1.93
CA VAL A 22 -4.63 6.61 -3.01
C VAL A 22 -5.42 6.64 -4.32
N GLY A 23 -6.33 5.70 -4.54
CA GLY A 23 -7.24 5.73 -5.67
C GLY A 23 -8.21 6.92 -5.59
N TRP A 24 -8.76 7.19 -4.41
CA TRP A 24 -9.57 8.38 -4.16
C TRP A 24 -8.74 9.66 -4.27
N ALA A 25 -7.56 9.71 -3.64
CA ALA A 25 -6.67 10.87 -3.66
C ALA A 25 -6.18 11.19 -5.07
N GLY A 26 -5.80 10.18 -5.86
CA GLY A 26 -5.36 10.36 -7.24
C GLY A 26 -6.43 10.99 -8.12
N ARG A 27 -7.70 10.60 -7.95
CA ARG A 27 -8.83 11.25 -8.64
C ARG A 27 -9.06 12.70 -8.17
N ARG A 28 -8.93 12.96 -6.87
CA ARG A 28 -9.12 14.30 -6.30
C ARG A 28 -8.00 15.28 -6.67
N LEU A 29 -6.77 14.79 -6.76
CA LEU A 29 -5.57 15.57 -7.08
C LEU A 29 -5.31 15.67 -8.59
N GLY A 30 -6.10 15.00 -9.43
CA GLY A 30 -5.89 14.94 -10.88
C GLY A 30 -4.68 14.09 -11.30
N VAL A 31 -4.10 13.31 -10.39
CA VAL A 31 -2.96 12.40 -10.65
C VAL A 31 -3.49 11.09 -11.23
N VAL A 32 -4.01 11.19 -12.46
CA VAL A 32 -4.64 10.09 -13.19
C VAL A 32 -4.02 9.93 -14.58
N ASP A 33 -3.96 8.70 -15.04
CA ASP A 33 -3.61 8.36 -16.40
C ASP A 33 -4.84 8.50 -17.29
N VAL A 34 -4.79 9.42 -18.25
CA VAL A 34 -5.87 9.63 -19.23
C VAL A 34 -5.58 8.79 -20.48
N PRO A 35 -6.58 8.04 -20.98
CA PRO A 35 -6.40 7.24 -22.19
C PRO A 35 -6.12 8.12 -23.41
N ASP A 36 -5.08 7.76 -24.16
CA ASP A 36 -4.63 8.45 -25.38
C ASP A 36 -5.20 7.82 -26.67
N GLY A 37 -5.95 6.72 -26.54
CA GLY A 37 -6.56 6.01 -27.66
C GLY A 37 -5.57 5.23 -28.53
N PHE A 38 -4.27 5.22 -28.20
CA PHE A 38 -3.25 4.52 -28.98
C PHE A 38 -2.73 3.29 -28.22
N ARG A 39 -2.18 3.50 -27.03
CA ARG A 39 -1.62 2.43 -26.17
C ARG A 39 -2.49 2.19 -24.94
N LYS A 40 -3.25 3.19 -24.50
CA LYS A 40 -4.08 3.14 -23.29
C LYS A 40 -5.52 2.79 -23.65
N VAL A 41 -5.80 1.49 -23.78
CA VAL A 41 -7.13 0.95 -24.13
C VAL A 41 -8.17 1.01 -23.00
N HIS A 42 -7.80 1.52 -21.83
CA HIS A 42 -8.72 1.68 -20.70
C HIS A 42 -9.78 2.75 -21.02
N GLY A 43 -11.06 2.41 -20.88
CA GLY A 43 -12.16 3.35 -21.15
C GLY A 43 -12.36 4.47 -20.11
N ARG A 44 -11.55 4.51 -19.05
CA ARG A 44 -11.65 5.49 -17.96
C ARG A 44 -10.28 5.87 -17.44
N SER A 45 -10.18 7.05 -16.84
CA SER A 45 -8.95 7.49 -16.19
C SER A 45 -8.60 6.61 -14.98
N VAL A 46 -7.33 6.28 -14.82
CA VAL A 46 -6.84 5.37 -13.77
C VAL A 46 -5.86 6.10 -12.85
N PRO A 47 -6.00 6.05 -11.51
CA PRO A 47 -5.06 6.68 -10.59
C PRO A 47 -3.64 6.13 -10.72
N LEU A 48 -2.63 7.01 -10.74
CA LEU A 48 -1.21 6.63 -10.89
C LEU A 48 -0.50 6.32 -9.56
N LEU A 49 -1.19 6.46 -8.44
CA LEU A 49 -0.60 6.38 -7.10
C LEU A 49 -0.50 4.94 -6.53
N GLY A 50 -0.62 3.91 -7.37
CA GLY A 50 -0.59 2.51 -6.92
C GLY A 50 0.72 2.12 -6.23
N GLY A 51 1.86 2.62 -6.72
CA GLY A 51 3.16 2.40 -6.08
C GLY A 51 3.22 2.93 -4.65
N VAL A 52 2.60 4.09 -4.38
CA VAL A 52 2.52 4.68 -3.03
C VAL A 52 1.79 3.74 -2.07
N ALA A 53 0.72 3.08 -2.51
CA ALA A 53 0.01 2.11 -1.68
C ALA A 53 0.88 0.89 -1.36
N ILE A 54 1.63 0.36 -2.33
CA ILE A 54 2.52 -0.80 -2.13
C ILE A 54 3.66 -0.45 -1.17
N PHE A 55 4.38 0.65 -1.41
CA PHE A 55 5.46 1.08 -0.53
C PHE A 55 4.96 1.41 0.88
N GLY A 56 3.82 2.09 1.00
CA GLY A 56 3.20 2.39 2.30
C GLY A 56 2.87 1.12 3.08
N ALA A 57 2.24 0.13 2.42
CA ALA A 57 1.93 -1.15 3.07
C ALA A 57 3.19 -1.91 3.49
N PHE A 58 4.23 -1.91 2.64
CA PHE A 58 5.51 -2.53 2.96
C PHE A 58 6.16 -1.91 4.21
N PHE A 59 6.29 -0.58 4.26
CA PHE A 59 6.93 0.10 5.40
C PHE A 59 6.12 -0.02 6.68
N VAL A 60 4.78 0.02 6.61
CA VAL A 60 3.93 -0.22 7.78
C VAL A 60 4.15 -1.64 8.31
N SER A 61 4.14 -2.66 7.45
CA SER A 61 4.41 -4.03 7.86
C SER A 61 5.82 -4.22 8.41
N LEU A 62 6.82 -3.58 7.80
CA LEU A 62 8.20 -3.63 8.26
C LEU A 62 8.35 -2.99 9.65
N PHE A 63 7.71 -1.84 9.88
CA PHE A 63 7.73 -1.15 11.17
C PHE A 63 7.01 -1.95 12.27
N LEU A 64 5.91 -2.62 11.93
CA LEU A 64 5.14 -3.41 12.88
C LEU A 64 5.72 -4.82 13.12
N ALA A 65 6.55 -5.34 12.22
CA ALA A 65 7.06 -6.71 12.30
C ALA A 65 7.70 -7.07 13.66
N PRO A 66 8.57 -6.24 14.30
CA PRO A 66 9.17 -6.58 15.59
C PRO A 66 8.13 -6.74 16.71
N TRP A 67 7.05 -5.95 16.66
CA TRP A 67 5.94 -6.01 17.61
C TRP A 67 5.06 -7.24 17.37
N LEU A 68 4.93 -7.68 16.12
CA LEU A 68 4.12 -8.83 15.72
C LEU A 68 4.85 -10.17 15.93
N THR A 69 6.19 -10.19 15.89
CA THR A 69 7.01 -11.40 16.16
C THR A 69 7.29 -11.62 17.65
N GLY A 70 7.03 -10.63 18.51
CA GLY A 70 7.36 -10.67 19.94
C GLY A 70 8.80 -10.23 20.25
N ASP A 71 9.56 -9.82 19.23
CA ASP A 71 10.91 -9.24 19.34
C ASP A 71 10.84 -7.74 19.62
N GLY A 72 10.05 -7.33 20.63
CA GLY A 72 9.82 -5.93 21.04
C GLY A 72 11.07 -5.15 21.49
N ARG A 73 12.27 -5.70 21.26
CA ARG A 73 13.57 -5.12 21.60
C ARG A 73 14.14 -4.19 20.53
N LEU A 74 13.69 -4.27 19.27
CA LEU A 74 14.18 -3.35 18.21
C LEU A 74 13.48 -1.98 18.21
N GLY A 75 12.32 -1.83 18.87
CA GLY A 75 11.61 -0.56 18.98
C GLY A 75 12.20 0.46 19.97
N LEU A 76 13.30 0.10 20.64
CA LEU A 76 13.97 0.92 21.68
C LEU A 76 15.37 1.44 21.25
N TYR A 77 15.84 1.10 20.05
CA TYR A 77 17.16 1.49 19.54
C TYR A 77 17.11 2.49 18.37
N LEU A 78 15.92 3.03 18.07
CA LEU A 78 15.67 4.24 17.27
C LEU A 78 15.00 5.28 18.18
#